data_AF-A0A948V754-F1
#
_entry.id   AF-A0A948V754-F1
#
_cell.length_a   1.000
_cell.length_b   1.000
_cell.length_c   1.000
_cell.angle_alpha   90.00
_cell.angle_beta   90.00
_cell.angle_gamma   90.00
#
_symmetry.space_group_name_H-M   'P 1'
#
loop_
_entity.id
_entity.type
_entity.pdbx_description
1 polymer ?
#
loop_
_entity_poly.entity_id
_entity_poly.type
_entity_poly.pdbx_seq_one_letter_code
_entity_poly.pdbx_strand_id
1 'polypeptide(L)'
;LDTESRSTIESIQRAGSTMQEHDWNTAIIVSDPFHIYRALMMARDEGIRAWGSPALDSPTYTIPRLRYYYTLREVLAIAHYQFTRLF
;
A
#
# COMPACT_ATOMS: atom_id res chain seq x y z
N LEU A 1 -0.95 16.50 6.50
CA LEU A 1 0.09 15.47 6.34
C LEU A 1 -0.12 14.46 7.46
N ASP A 2 -0.33 13.18 7.12
CA ASP A 2 -0.52 12.11 8.11
C ASP A 2 0.83 11.68 8.68
N THR A 3 1.04 11.90 9.99
CA THR A 3 2.25 11.53 10.72
C THR A 3 1.99 10.52 11.83
N GLU A 4 0.73 10.07 11.98
CA GLU A 4 0.31 9.22 13.11
C GLU A 4 0.21 7.74 12.70
N SER A 5 0.04 7.46 11.41
CA SER A 5 -0.11 6.10 10.91
C SER A 5 1.14 5.26 11.12
N ARG A 6 0.97 4.10 11.77
CA ARG A 6 2.04 3.12 12.04
C ARG A 6 2.01 1.96 11.04
N SER A 7 1.01 1.91 10.16
CA SER A 7 0.84 0.86 9.16
C SER A 7 0.22 1.39 7.86
N THR A 8 0.43 0.67 6.76
CA THR A 8 -0.13 1.02 5.44
C THR A 8 -1.65 1.08 5.44
N ILE A 9 -2.32 0.19 6.21
CA ILE A 9 -3.78 0.16 6.28
C ILE A 9 -4.33 1.40 7.01
N GLU A 10 -3.67 1.83 8.08
CA GLU A 10 -4.07 3.01 8.85
C GLU A 10 -3.93 4.30 8.01
N SER A 11 -2.86 4.40 7.22
CA SER A 11 -2.69 5.51 6.27
C SER A 11 -3.80 5.54 5.21
N ILE A 12 -4.19 4.37 4.69
CA ILE A 12 -5.25 4.27 3.68
C ILE A 12 -6.61 4.64 4.28
N GLN A 13 -6.90 4.20 5.51
CA GLN A 13 -8.14 4.55 6.20
C GLN A 13 -8.25 6.04 6.48
N ARG A 14 -7.18 6.66 7.00
CA ARG A 14 -7.14 8.13 7.22
C ARG A 14 -7.29 8.90 5.91
N ALA A 15 -6.60 8.46 4.85
CA ALA A 15 -6.74 9.03 3.52
C ALA A 15 -8.17 8.89 3.00
N GLY A 16 -8.81 7.74 3.23
CA GLY A 16 -10.21 7.47 2.89
C GLY A 16 -11.18 8.45 3.57
N SER A 17 -11.03 8.68 4.87
CA SER A 17 -11.85 9.67 5.60
C SER A 17 -11.68 11.07 5.01
N THR A 18 -10.45 11.47 4.72
CA THR A 18 -10.15 12.78 4.10
C THR A 18 -10.78 12.88 2.70
N MET A 19 -10.72 11.81 1.92
CA MET A 19 -11.35 11.77 0.59
C MET A 19 -12.86 11.92 0.67
N GLN A 20 -13.52 11.31 1.66
CA GLN A 20 -14.97 11.43 1.87
C GLN A 20 -15.37 12.86 2.25
N GLU A 21 -14.59 13.52 3.12
CA GLU A 21 -14.83 14.92 3.50
C GLU A 21 -14.74 15.89 2.32
N HIS A 22 -13.97 15.54 1.28
CA HIS A 22 -13.71 16.39 0.11
C HIS A 22 -14.41 15.91 -1.18
N ASP A 23 -15.30 14.91 -1.11
CA ASP A 23 -15.96 14.29 -2.27
C ASP A 23 -14.97 13.77 -3.34
N TRP A 24 -13.79 13.33 -2.92
CA TRP A 24 -12.78 12.78 -3.82
C TRP A 24 -13.05 11.31 -4.13
N ASN A 25 -13.13 11.00 -5.42
CA ASN A 25 -13.54 9.67 -5.89
C ASN A 25 -12.37 8.78 -6.35
N THR A 26 -11.17 9.36 -6.46
CA THR A 26 -10.01 8.69 -7.05
C THR A 26 -8.71 9.13 -6.39
N ALA A 27 -7.75 8.22 -6.30
CA ALA A 27 -6.43 8.49 -5.72
C ALA A 27 -5.28 7.93 -6.58
N ILE A 28 -4.11 8.54 -6.47
CA ILE A 28 -2.85 7.97 -6.94
C ILE A 28 -2.01 7.62 -5.72
N ILE A 29 -1.60 6.36 -5.60
CA ILE A 29 -0.73 5.88 -4.53
C ILE A 29 0.69 5.85 -5.06
N VAL A 30 1.55 6.67 -4.46
CA VAL A 30 2.98 6.72 -4.77
C VAL A 30 3.75 6.02 -3.64
N SER A 31 4.47 4.95 -3.97
CA SER A 31 5.24 4.17 -2.99
C SER A 31 6.34 3.35 -3.68
N ASP A 32 7.15 2.67 -2.89
CA ASP A 32 8.13 1.71 -3.39
C ASP A 32 7.41 0.58 -4.19
N PRO A 33 7.98 0.09 -5.31
CA PRO A 33 7.33 -0.89 -6.17
C PRO A 33 6.84 -2.14 -5.44
N PHE A 34 7.54 -2.55 -4.38
CA PHE A 34 7.15 -3.71 -3.58
C PHE A 34 5.79 -3.51 -2.91
N HIS A 35 5.48 -2.30 -2.41
CA HIS A 35 4.30 -2.07 -1.58
C HIS A 35 3.08 -1.59 -2.37
N ILE A 36 3.24 -1.22 -3.63
CA ILE A 36 2.16 -0.70 -4.47
C ILE A 36 1.00 -1.70 -4.59
N TYR A 37 1.30 -2.99 -4.80
CA TYR A 37 0.23 -3.99 -4.95
C TYR A 37 -0.60 -4.12 -3.66
N ARG A 38 0.06 -4.24 -2.51
CA ARG A 38 -0.60 -4.32 -1.20
C ARG A 38 -1.40 -3.07 -0.89
N ALA A 39 -0.87 -1.89 -1.18
CA ALA A 39 -1.56 -0.63 -0.98
C ALA A 39 -2.80 -0.49 -1.88
N LEU A 40 -2.72 -0.93 -3.14
CA LEU A 40 -3.87 -0.94 -4.05
C LEU A 40 -4.96 -1.92 -3.61
N MET A 41 -4.57 -3.08 -3.07
CA MET A 41 -5.51 -4.05 -2.50
C MET A 41 -6.28 -3.42 -1.32
N MET A 42 -5.55 -2.88 -0.34
CA MET A 42 -6.13 -2.22 0.84
C MET A 42 -7.01 -1.03 0.47
N ALA A 43 -6.59 -0.21 -0.51
CA ALA A 43 -7.40 0.91 -0.98
C ALA A 43 -8.73 0.46 -1.58
N ARG A 44 -8.72 -0.61 -2.38
CA ARG A 44 -9.95 -1.20 -2.94
C ARG A 44 -10.87 -1.74 -1.84
N ASP A 45 -10.30 -2.33 -0.80
CA ASP A 45 -11.06 -2.86 0.33
C ASP A 45 -11.77 -1.75 1.13
N GLU A 46 -11.16 -0.56 1.20
CA GLU A 46 -11.73 0.65 1.79
C GLU A 46 -12.62 1.44 0.81
N GLY A 47 -12.95 0.87 -0.37
CA GLY A 47 -13.81 1.49 -1.37
C GLY A 47 -13.14 2.62 -2.18
N ILE A 48 -11.83 2.78 -2.06
CA ILE A 48 -11.05 3.82 -2.74
C ILE A 48 -10.62 3.35 -4.13
N ARG A 49 -10.99 4.11 -5.17
CA ARG A 49 -10.52 3.86 -6.54
C ARG A 49 -9.11 4.43 -6.73
N ALA A 50 -8.10 3.58 -6.56
CA ALA A 50 -6.69 3.99 -6.61
C ALA A 50 -5.91 3.42 -7.81
N TRP A 51 -4.95 4.19 -8.31
CA TRP A 51 -3.91 3.76 -9.25
C TRP A 51 -2.52 3.85 -8.62
N GLY A 52 -1.64 2.90 -8.95
CA GLY A 52 -0.29 2.84 -8.40
C GLY A 52 0.71 3.58 -9.27
N SER A 53 1.56 4.37 -8.64
CA SER A 53 2.72 5.03 -9.25
C SER A 53 3.98 4.58 -8.52
N PRO A 54 4.59 3.44 -8.92
CA PRO A 54 5.78 2.92 -8.26
C PRO A 54 6.96 3.87 -8.43
N ALA A 55 7.66 4.19 -7.34
CA ALA A 55 8.92 4.92 -7.36
C ALA A 55 10.06 3.96 -7.77
N LEU A 56 10.34 3.88 -9.07
CA LEU A 56 11.27 2.90 -9.65
C LEU A 56 12.76 3.15 -9.33
N ASP A 57 13.10 4.31 -8.77
CA ASP A 57 14.48 4.70 -8.43
C ASP A 57 14.96 4.16 -7.06
N SER A 58 14.31 3.11 -6.55
CA SER A 58 14.66 2.51 -5.25
C SER A 58 15.90 1.61 -5.34
N PRO A 59 16.96 1.83 -4.52
CA PRO A 59 18.17 0.97 -4.47
C PRO A 59 17.86 -0.50 -4.14
N THR A 60 16.71 -0.73 -3.51
CA THR A 60 16.18 -2.04 -3.11
C THR A 60 15.71 -2.87 -4.30
N TYR A 61 15.41 -2.24 -5.44
CA TYR A 61 14.91 -2.88 -6.66
C TYR A 61 16.04 -3.33 -7.60
N THR A 62 17.18 -2.64 -7.59
CA THR A 62 18.29 -2.87 -8.54
C THR A 62 19.21 -4.03 -8.14
N ILE A 63 19.25 -4.42 -6.85
CA ILE A 63 20.11 -5.51 -6.36
C ILE A 63 19.32 -6.84 -6.32
N PRO A 64 19.68 -7.87 -7.12
CA PRO A 64 18.88 -9.10 -7.25
C PRO A 64 18.63 -9.89 -5.96
N ARG A 65 19.62 -9.93 -5.06
CA ARG A 65 19.49 -10.63 -3.76
C ARG A 65 18.53 -9.92 -2.81
N LEU A 66 18.60 -8.59 -2.76
CA LEU A 66 17.66 -7.78 -1.97
C LEU A 66 16.25 -7.91 -2.55
N ARG A 67 16.10 -7.85 -3.88
CA ARG A 67 14.81 -8.06 -4.55
C ARG A 67 14.13 -9.35 -4.12
N TYR A 68 14.83 -10.49 -4.12
CA TYR A 68 14.25 -11.77 -3.69
C TYR A 68 13.77 -11.76 -2.22
N TYR A 69 14.60 -11.23 -1.32
CA TYR A 69 14.25 -11.13 0.10
C TYR A 69 13.03 -10.23 0.35
N TYR A 70 12.98 -9.05 -0.28
CA TYR A 70 11.88 -8.11 -0.14
C TYR A 70 10.59 -8.62 -0.80
N THR A 71 10.68 -9.34 -1.94
CA THR A 71 9.52 -10.02 -2.53
C THR A 71 8.94 -11.06 -1.58
N LEU A 72 9.76 -11.93 -0.97
CA LEU A 72 9.27 -12.95 -0.05
C LEU A 72 8.61 -12.32 1.19
N ARG A 73 9.22 -11.26 1.73
CA ARG A 73 8.64 -10.50 2.85
C ARG A 73 7.29 -9.89 2.49
N GLU A 74 7.14 -9.33 1.29
CA GLU A 74 5.88 -8.79 0.78
C GLU A 74 4.80 -9.86 0.68
N VAL A 75 5.13 -11.03 0.13
CA VAL A 75 4.20 -12.16 0.03
C VAL A 75 3.70 -12.57 1.42
N LEU A 76 4.59 -12.66 2.41
CA LEU A 76 4.21 -12.96 3.79
C LEU A 76 3.34 -11.86 4.41
N ALA A 77 3.64 -10.59 4.15
CA ALA A 77 2.83 -9.47 4.65
C ALA A 77 1.42 -9.45 4.03
N ILE A 78 1.29 -9.76 2.74
CA ILE A 78 0.00 -9.90 2.07
C ILE A 78 -0.77 -11.10 2.64
N ALA A 79 -0.12 -12.25 2.79
CA ALA A 79 -0.74 -13.44 3.35
C ALA A 79 -1.23 -13.21 4.79
N HIS A 80 -0.42 -12.55 5.61
CA HIS A 80 -0.80 -12.16 6.97
C HIS A 80 -2.01 -11.22 6.97
N TYR A 81 -2.00 -10.15 6.15
CA TYR A 81 -3.13 -9.22 6.05
C TYR A 81 -4.43 -9.92 5.66
N GLN A 82 -4.38 -10.82 4.67
CA GLN A 82 -5.55 -11.58 4.24
C GLN A 82 -6.04 -12.54 5.33
N PHE A 83 -5.12 -13.16 6.09
CA PHE A 83 -5.48 -14.05 7.19
C PHE A 83 -6.16 -13.29 8.34
N THR A 84 -5.59 -12.15 8.78
CA THR A 84 -6.18 -11.29 9.84
C THR A 84 -7.51 -10.66 9.43
N ARG A 85 -7.80 -10.57 8.13
CA ARG A 85 -9.08 -10.07 7.62
C ARG A 85 -10.16 -11.16 7.57
N LEU A 86 -9.78 -12.41 7.31
CA LEU A 86 -10.71 -13.53 7.13
C LEU A 86 -11.13 -14.20 8.45
N PHE A 87 -10.36 -14.03 9.52
CA PHE A 87 -10.59 -14.60 10.85
C PHE A 87 -10.60 -13.51 11.92
#